data_AF-A0A955MET3-F1
#
_entry.id   AF-A0A955MET3-F1
#
_cell.length_a   1.000
_cell.length_b   1.000
_cell.length_c   1.000
_cell.angle_alpha   90.00
_cell.angle_beta   90.00
_cell.angle_gamma   90.00
#
_symmetry.space_group_name_H-M   'P 1'
#
loop_
_entity.id
_entity.type
_entity.pdbx_description
1 polymer ?
#
loop_
_entity_poly.entity_id
_entity_poly.type
_entity_poly.pdbx_seq_one_letter_code
_entity_poly.pdbx_strand_id
1 'polypeptide(L)'
;MNTQKFYVTTPIYYVNDKPHIGHAYTTILADVLTRFHRGNGEEAFFLTGLDEHGQKVQQAAEKRGLSPLDHCNDLAPRFLQLWEKLEIQYDDFIRTTQSRHIKVVQTILQKVYDAGDIYMDEYEGWYSVSEERFITETEKDSGEFRDIKNLKERNWFFKMSKYQQQLIDYINDHPEFIQPQHRRNEILGFLRQPLGDLCISRPKSRLNWGIEIPFDKDYVTYVWFDALINYISAIGYSGDENKFQQWWPASVQLIGKDILTTHCVYWTT
;
A
#
# COMPACT_ATOMS: atom_id res chain seq x y z
N MET A 1 -30.28 -16.81 -8.59
CA MET A 1 -28.83 -17.08 -8.53
C MET A 1 -28.32 -16.24 -7.38
N ASN A 2 -27.74 -16.85 -6.35
CA ASN A 2 -27.15 -16.10 -5.24
C ASN A 2 -25.84 -15.54 -5.80
N THR A 3 -25.87 -14.35 -6.38
CA THR A 3 -24.70 -13.69 -7.00
C THR A 3 -23.79 -13.19 -5.89
N GLN A 4 -23.11 -14.11 -5.21
CA GLN A 4 -22.00 -13.75 -4.34
C GLN A 4 -20.88 -13.22 -5.24
N LYS A 5 -20.37 -12.04 -4.85
CA LYS A 5 -19.24 -11.39 -5.50
C LYS A 5 -17.96 -11.75 -4.74
N PHE A 6 -16.88 -11.94 -5.48
CA PHE A 6 -15.57 -12.23 -4.92
C PHE A 6 -14.54 -11.22 -5.43
N TYR A 7 -14.08 -10.32 -4.56
CA TYR A 7 -13.00 -9.38 -4.89
C TYR A 7 -11.72 -9.79 -4.15
N VAL A 8 -10.71 -10.22 -4.90
CA VAL A 8 -9.38 -10.55 -4.37
C VAL A 8 -8.31 -9.61 -4.90
N THR A 9 -7.36 -9.28 -4.04
CA THR A 9 -6.20 -8.45 -4.39
C THR A 9 -4.91 -9.15 -4.00
N THR A 10 -3.86 -8.96 -4.79
CA THR A 10 -2.47 -9.15 -4.34
C THR A 10 -1.94 -7.81 -3.81
N PRO A 11 -0.78 -7.79 -3.12
CA PRO A 11 -0.05 -6.56 -2.96
C PRO A 11 0.31 -6.01 -4.34
N ILE A 12 0.48 -4.70 -4.43
CA ILE A 12 1.18 -4.11 -5.56
C ILE A 12 2.69 -4.22 -5.34
N TYR A 13 3.41 -4.70 -6.34
CA TYR A 13 4.82 -5.04 -6.19
C TYR A 13 5.72 -3.86 -6.52
N TYR A 14 6.76 -3.67 -5.71
CA TYR A 14 7.69 -2.55 -5.88
C TYR A 14 8.52 -2.69 -7.16
N VAL A 15 8.58 -1.62 -7.96
CA VAL A 15 9.24 -1.63 -9.28
C VAL A 15 10.71 -1.26 -9.16
N ASN A 16 11.52 -2.13 -8.58
CA ASN A 16 12.98 -1.93 -8.48
C ASN A 16 13.81 -3.03 -9.13
N ASP A 17 13.30 -4.25 -9.23
CA ASP A 17 14.03 -5.40 -9.76
C ASP A 17 13.08 -6.43 -10.42
N LYS A 18 13.66 -7.50 -10.95
CA LYS A 18 12.95 -8.60 -11.58
C LYS A 18 12.02 -9.29 -10.58
N PRO A 19 10.84 -9.75 -11.01
CA PRO A 19 9.96 -10.51 -10.14
C PRO A 19 10.60 -11.83 -9.72
N HIS A 20 10.36 -12.25 -8.48
CA HIS A 20 10.90 -13.47 -7.89
C HIS A 20 9.79 -14.40 -7.37
N ILE A 21 10.16 -15.55 -6.81
CA ILE A 21 9.23 -16.59 -6.35
C ILE A 21 8.18 -16.08 -5.34
N GLY A 22 8.54 -15.15 -4.46
CA GLY A 22 7.60 -14.52 -3.54
C GLY A 22 6.42 -13.81 -4.24
N HIS A 23 6.68 -13.06 -5.32
CA HIS A 23 5.61 -12.42 -6.11
C HIS A 23 4.76 -13.47 -6.81
N ALA A 24 5.39 -14.49 -7.40
CA ALA A 24 4.66 -15.56 -8.09
C ALA A 24 3.74 -16.32 -7.14
N TYR A 25 4.20 -16.65 -5.93
CA TYR A 25 3.43 -17.42 -4.95
C TYR A 25 2.10 -16.73 -4.60
N THR A 26 2.15 -15.46 -4.18
CA THR A 26 0.95 -14.72 -3.80
C THR A 26 0.00 -14.52 -4.98
N THR A 27 0.53 -14.21 -6.17
CA THR A 27 -0.29 -14.03 -7.38
C THR A 27 -0.96 -15.33 -7.84
N ILE A 28 -0.27 -16.47 -7.76
CA ILE A 28 -0.87 -17.78 -8.08
C ILE A 28 -2.00 -18.12 -7.10
N LEU A 29 -1.85 -17.82 -5.81
CA LEU A 29 -2.92 -18.04 -4.84
C LEU A 29 -4.16 -17.20 -5.16
N ALA A 30 -3.98 -15.91 -5.51
CA ALA A 30 -5.07 -15.05 -5.93
C ALA A 30 -5.78 -15.59 -7.19
N ASP A 31 -5.00 -16.07 -8.16
CA ASP A 31 -5.52 -16.66 -9.40
C ASP A 31 -6.33 -17.94 -9.14
N VAL A 32 -5.82 -18.84 -8.30
CA VAL A 32 -6.52 -20.07 -7.90
C VAL A 32 -7.86 -19.75 -7.23
N LEU A 33 -7.90 -18.81 -6.29
CA LEU A 33 -9.14 -18.37 -5.65
C LEU A 33 -10.12 -17.80 -6.67
N THR A 34 -9.65 -16.89 -7.53
CA THR A 34 -10.48 -16.25 -8.56
C THR A 34 -11.10 -17.28 -9.50
N ARG A 35 -10.29 -18.23 -9.98
CA ARG A 35 -10.75 -19.31 -10.86
C ARG A 35 -11.75 -20.24 -10.18
N PHE A 36 -11.54 -20.53 -8.89
CA PHE A 36 -12.49 -21.31 -8.10
C PHE A 36 -13.86 -20.64 -8.03
N HIS A 37 -13.90 -19.35 -7.67
CA HIS A 37 -15.15 -18.58 -7.62
C HIS A 37 -15.83 -18.48 -9.00
N ARG A 38 -15.07 -18.17 -10.06
CA ARG A 38 -15.59 -18.18 -11.44
C ARG A 38 -16.14 -19.54 -11.86
N GLY A 39 -15.44 -20.63 -11.51
CA GLY A 39 -15.84 -22.00 -11.80
C GLY A 39 -17.16 -22.40 -11.12
N ASN A 40 -17.48 -21.77 -9.99
CA ASN A 40 -18.74 -21.94 -9.28
C ASN A 40 -19.87 -21.02 -9.79
N GLY A 41 -19.61 -20.23 -10.84
CA GLY A 41 -20.58 -19.29 -11.42
C GLY A 41 -20.74 -17.98 -10.63
N GLU A 42 -19.78 -17.65 -9.76
CA GLU A 42 -19.74 -16.39 -9.03
C GLU A 42 -19.04 -15.29 -9.84
N GLU A 43 -19.44 -14.04 -9.63
CA GLU A 43 -18.72 -12.89 -10.18
C GLU A 43 -17.43 -12.68 -9.39
N ALA A 44 -16.27 -12.72 -10.04
CA ALA A 44 -14.99 -12.52 -9.38
C ALA A 44 -14.14 -11.47 -10.09
N PHE A 45 -13.55 -10.59 -9.29
CA PHE A 45 -12.59 -9.58 -9.71
C PHE A 45 -11.25 -9.80 -9.01
N PHE A 46 -10.19 -9.87 -9.79
CA PHE A 46 -8.82 -10.07 -9.35
C PHE A 46 -7.97 -8.86 -9.73
N LEU A 47 -7.57 -8.10 -8.73
CA LEU A 47 -6.61 -7.01 -8.87
C LEU A 47 -5.18 -7.46 -8.55
N THR A 48 -4.26 -7.07 -9.43
CA THR A 48 -2.82 -7.04 -9.14
C THR A 48 -2.22 -5.73 -9.66
N GLY A 49 -0.95 -5.45 -9.41
CA GLY A 49 -0.34 -4.22 -9.89
C GLY A 49 1.06 -3.93 -9.39
N LEU A 50 1.47 -2.69 -9.59
CA LEU A 50 2.81 -2.20 -9.31
C LEU A 50 2.78 -0.92 -8.47
N ASP A 51 3.67 -0.90 -7.48
CA ASP A 51 4.04 0.30 -6.73
C ASP A 51 5.26 0.95 -7.41
N GLU A 52 5.02 2.13 -7.96
CA GLU A 52 5.93 2.81 -8.85
C GLU A 52 6.48 4.12 -8.28
N HIS A 53 6.10 4.53 -7.07
CA HIS A 53 6.60 5.76 -6.45
C HIS A 53 7.66 5.46 -5.38
N GLY A 54 8.30 6.49 -4.85
CA GLY A 54 9.25 6.36 -3.72
C GLY A 54 10.72 6.52 -4.09
N GLN A 55 11.55 6.55 -3.05
CA GLN A 55 12.93 6.99 -3.17
C GLN A 55 13.80 5.98 -3.91
N LYS A 56 13.62 4.68 -3.67
CA LYS A 56 14.43 3.68 -4.38
C LYS A 56 14.12 3.64 -5.88
N VAL A 57 12.88 3.87 -6.32
CA VAL A 57 12.54 3.96 -7.76
C VAL A 57 13.28 5.15 -8.37
N GLN A 58 13.22 6.31 -7.72
CA GLN A 58 13.92 7.51 -8.20
C GLN A 58 15.44 7.26 -8.33
N GLN A 59 16.07 6.69 -7.30
CA GLN A 59 17.50 6.37 -7.31
C GLN A 59 17.87 5.31 -8.36
N ALA A 60 17.01 4.31 -8.58
CA ALA A 60 17.24 3.29 -9.59
C ALA A 60 17.12 3.85 -11.02
N ALA A 61 16.20 4.79 -11.24
CA ALA A 61 16.07 5.52 -12.50
C ALA A 61 17.29 6.41 -12.77
N GLU A 62 17.73 7.19 -11.77
CA GLU A 62 18.92 8.04 -11.84
C GLU A 62 20.19 7.23 -12.18
N LYS A 63 20.41 6.07 -11.53
CA LYS A 63 21.53 5.16 -11.82
C LYS A 63 21.52 4.62 -13.24
N ARG A 64 20.35 4.56 -13.89
CA ARG A 64 20.17 4.13 -15.27
C ARG A 64 20.15 5.29 -16.27
N GLY A 65 20.22 6.54 -15.81
CA GLY A 65 20.11 7.72 -16.65
C GLY A 65 18.72 7.88 -17.30
N LEU A 66 17.67 7.38 -16.66
CA LEU A 66 16.28 7.45 -17.14
C LEU A 66 15.45 8.37 -16.25
N SER A 67 14.34 8.89 -16.78
CA SER A 67 13.30 9.45 -15.92
C SER A 67 12.66 8.32 -15.07
N PRO A 68 12.15 8.62 -13.86
CA PRO A 68 11.47 7.60 -13.06
C PRO A 68 10.27 6.95 -13.77
N LEU A 69 9.51 7.71 -14.57
CA LEU A 69 8.40 7.17 -15.35
C LEU A 69 8.89 6.20 -16.44
N ASP A 70 9.95 6.55 -17.17
CA ASP A 70 10.54 5.68 -18.18
C ASP A 70 11.11 4.41 -17.56
N HIS A 71 11.73 4.53 -16.37
CA HIS A 71 12.20 3.38 -15.61
C HIS A 71 11.06 2.41 -15.26
N CYS A 72 9.92 2.93 -14.77
CA CYS A 72 8.76 2.13 -14.44
C CYS A 72 8.14 1.49 -15.70
N ASN A 73 8.03 2.26 -16.79
CA ASN A 73 7.51 1.79 -18.08
C ASN A 73 8.37 0.66 -18.69
N ASP A 74 9.68 0.67 -18.47
CA ASP A 74 10.60 -0.39 -18.91
C ASP A 74 10.50 -1.67 -18.05
N LEU A 75 10.17 -1.54 -16.77
CA LEU A 75 10.09 -2.67 -15.84
C LEU A 75 8.71 -3.33 -15.79
N ALA A 76 7.62 -2.58 -15.97
CA ALA A 76 6.26 -3.12 -15.93
C ALA A 76 6.02 -4.31 -16.88
N PRO A 77 6.54 -4.32 -18.14
CA PRO A 77 6.42 -5.47 -19.03
C PRO A 77 6.99 -6.77 -18.46
N ARG A 78 7.99 -6.72 -17.55
CA ARG A 78 8.58 -7.93 -16.95
C ARG A 78 7.61 -8.65 -16.03
N PHE A 79 6.80 -7.90 -15.29
CA PHE A 79 5.73 -8.47 -14.47
C PHE A 79 4.61 -9.03 -15.35
N LEU A 80 4.17 -8.27 -16.36
CA LEU A 80 3.14 -8.72 -17.31
C LEU A 80 3.54 -10.00 -18.04
N GLN A 81 4.79 -10.10 -18.51
CA GLN A 81 5.34 -11.31 -19.15
C GLN A 81 5.39 -12.50 -18.18
N LEU A 82 5.71 -12.26 -16.90
CA LEU A 82 5.67 -13.32 -15.90
C LEU A 82 4.23 -13.79 -15.66
N TRP A 83 3.27 -12.88 -15.56
CA TRP A 83 1.86 -13.20 -15.40
C TRP A 83 1.30 -13.96 -16.59
N GLU A 84 1.68 -13.58 -17.81
CA GLU A 84 1.36 -14.34 -19.02
C GLU A 84 1.96 -15.76 -18.97
N LYS A 85 3.24 -15.88 -18.62
CA LYS A 85 3.92 -17.19 -18.52
C LYS A 85 3.33 -18.10 -17.45
N LEU A 86 2.82 -17.52 -16.36
CA LEU A 86 2.15 -18.25 -15.28
C LEU A 86 0.64 -18.41 -15.53
N GLU A 87 0.13 -17.96 -16.68
CA GLU A 87 -1.27 -18.01 -17.06
C GLU A 87 -2.21 -17.33 -16.06
N ILE A 88 -1.76 -16.25 -15.41
CA ILE A 88 -2.54 -15.50 -14.43
C ILE A 88 -3.67 -14.72 -15.13
N GLN A 89 -4.90 -14.89 -14.66
CA GLN A 89 -6.11 -14.25 -15.21
C GLN A 89 -6.65 -13.15 -14.27
N TYR A 90 -5.88 -12.07 -14.13
CA TYR A 90 -6.32 -10.86 -13.44
C TYR A 90 -7.28 -10.02 -14.30
N ASP A 91 -8.13 -9.22 -13.66
CA ASP A 91 -9.09 -8.32 -14.34
C ASP A 91 -8.54 -6.91 -14.54
N ASP A 92 -7.62 -6.50 -13.68
CA ASP A 92 -6.99 -5.19 -13.75
C ASP A 92 -5.54 -5.26 -13.24
N PHE A 93 -4.71 -4.43 -13.84
CA PHE A 93 -3.31 -4.23 -13.49
C PHE A 93 -3.10 -2.76 -13.14
N ILE A 94 -3.20 -2.43 -11.85
CA ILE A 94 -3.06 -1.06 -11.38
C ILE A 94 -1.57 -0.66 -11.35
N ARG A 95 -1.29 0.58 -11.76
CA ARG A 95 0.03 1.20 -11.66
C ARG A 95 -0.14 2.54 -10.97
N THR A 96 0.62 2.82 -9.91
CA THR A 96 0.42 4.04 -9.09
C THR A 96 0.67 5.33 -9.87
N THR A 97 1.42 5.29 -10.97
CA THR A 97 1.59 6.43 -11.89
C THR A 97 0.35 6.76 -12.74
N GLN A 98 -0.68 5.91 -12.76
CA GLN A 98 -1.88 6.15 -13.56
C GLN A 98 -2.71 7.31 -12.98
N SER A 99 -3.20 8.19 -13.86
CA SER A 99 -3.99 9.36 -13.45
C SER A 99 -5.26 9.01 -12.66
N ARG A 100 -5.86 7.83 -12.88
CA ARG A 100 -7.00 7.34 -12.10
C ARG A 100 -6.64 7.09 -10.63
N HIS A 101 -5.43 6.61 -10.37
CA HIS A 101 -4.93 6.36 -9.03
C HIS A 101 -4.57 7.67 -8.34
N ILE A 102 -3.78 8.52 -9.03
CA ILE A 102 -3.34 9.83 -8.54
C ILE A 102 -4.53 10.68 -8.05
N LYS A 103 -5.61 10.74 -8.85
CA LYS A 103 -6.83 11.49 -8.49
C LYS A 103 -7.46 10.97 -7.20
N VAL A 104 -7.53 9.65 -7.02
CA VAL A 104 -8.15 9.04 -5.83
C VAL A 104 -7.29 9.29 -4.59
N VAL A 105 -5.97 9.16 -4.69
CA VAL A 105 -5.06 9.49 -3.58
C VAL A 105 -5.23 10.94 -3.15
N GLN A 106 -5.24 11.88 -4.10
CA GLN A 106 -5.46 13.30 -3.80
C GLN A 106 -6.83 13.55 -3.17
N THR A 107 -7.90 12.92 -3.67
CA THR A 107 -9.24 13.03 -3.07
C THR A 107 -9.26 12.54 -1.62
N ILE A 108 -8.62 11.41 -1.33
CA ILE A 108 -8.58 10.83 0.02
C ILE A 108 -7.74 11.70 0.95
N LEU A 109 -6.57 12.15 0.52
CA LEU A 109 -5.73 13.07 1.29
C LEU A 109 -6.49 14.33 1.68
N GLN A 110 -7.20 14.95 0.73
CA GLN A 110 -8.00 16.14 1.01
C GLN A 110 -9.11 15.83 2.01
N LYS A 111 -9.83 14.70 1.84
CA LYS A 111 -10.91 14.29 2.74
C LYS A 111 -10.43 14.06 4.17
N VAL A 112 -9.29 13.40 4.36
CA VAL A 112 -8.72 13.14 5.70
C VAL A 112 -8.17 14.43 6.32
N TYR A 113 -7.63 15.34 5.50
CA TYR A 113 -7.20 16.67 5.95
C TYR A 113 -8.38 17.52 6.42
N ASP A 114 -9.46 17.58 5.63
CA ASP A 114 -10.68 18.33 5.96
C ASP A 114 -11.38 17.77 7.22
N ALA A 115 -11.22 16.48 7.50
CA ALA A 115 -11.68 15.84 8.74
C ALA A 115 -10.84 16.23 9.98
N GLY A 116 -9.71 16.92 9.81
CA GLY A 116 -8.82 17.34 10.88
C GLY A 116 -7.87 16.24 11.37
N ASP A 117 -7.71 15.16 10.59
CA ASP A 117 -6.89 13.99 10.95
C ASP A 117 -5.48 14.02 10.32
N ILE A 118 -5.16 15.08 9.58
CA ILE A 118 -3.80 15.37 9.12
C ILE A 118 -3.29 16.64 9.81
N TYR A 119 -2.06 16.59 10.30
CA TYR A 119 -1.39 17.74 10.90
C TYR A 119 0.08 17.78 10.52
N MET A 120 0.69 18.96 10.60
CA MET A 120 2.10 19.14 10.32
C MET A 120 2.88 19.05 11.63
N ASP A 121 3.97 18.30 11.63
CA ASP A 121 4.87 18.20 12.78
C ASP A 121 6.34 18.17 12.33
N GLU A 122 7.24 18.51 13.25
CA GLU A 122 8.68 18.42 13.06
C GLU A 122 9.19 17.18 13.77
N TYR A 123 9.66 16.20 13.00
CA TYR A 123 10.20 14.96 13.55
C TYR A 123 11.72 14.95 13.41
N GLU A 124 12.41 14.79 14.54
CA GLU A 124 13.84 14.53 14.61
C GLU A 124 14.04 13.10 15.11
N GLY A 125 14.64 12.25 14.28
CA GLY A 125 14.84 10.86 14.66
C GLY A 125 15.64 10.03 13.66
N TRP A 126 15.81 8.76 14.00
CA TRP A 126 16.52 7.80 13.18
C TRP A 126 15.63 7.36 12.02
N TYR A 127 16.15 7.43 10.80
CA TYR A 127 15.46 7.08 9.56
C TYR A 127 16.19 5.94 8.86
N SER A 128 15.48 4.85 8.57
CA SER A 128 16.01 3.76 7.75
C SER A 128 15.74 4.04 6.27
N VAL A 129 16.80 4.21 5.49
CA VAL A 129 16.67 4.37 4.03
C VAL A 129 16.20 3.06 3.38
N SER A 130 16.52 1.90 3.95
CA SER A 130 16.08 0.61 3.41
C SER A 130 14.59 0.37 3.59
N GLU A 131 13.99 0.78 4.71
CA GLU A 131 12.55 0.60 4.98
C GLU A 131 11.71 1.86 4.64
N GLU A 132 12.37 2.92 4.18
CA GLU A 132 11.82 4.26 3.89
C GLU A 132 11.02 4.92 5.04
N ARG A 133 11.18 4.46 6.28
CA ARG A 133 10.46 4.97 7.46
C ARG A 133 11.39 5.43 8.59
N PHE A 134 10.83 6.26 9.47
CA PHE A 134 11.43 6.53 10.76
C PHE A 134 11.37 5.28 11.65
N ILE A 135 12.41 5.12 12.46
CA ILE A 135 12.61 4.03 13.40
C ILE A 135 12.96 4.61 14.77
N THR A 136 12.56 3.90 15.82
CA THR A 136 12.90 4.22 17.20
C THR A 136 14.39 3.99 17.47
N GLU A 137 14.90 4.53 18.58
CA GLU A 137 16.29 4.27 19.00
C GLU A 137 16.53 2.79 19.30
N THR A 138 15.53 2.09 19.87
CA THR A 138 15.58 0.64 20.08
C THR A 138 15.65 -0.15 18.77
N GLU A 139 14.87 0.25 17.76
CA GLU A 139 14.94 -0.35 16.42
C GLU A 139 16.31 -0.09 15.76
N LYS A 140 16.88 1.10 15.92
CA LYS A 140 18.24 1.39 15.43
C LYS A 140 19.27 0.44 16.04
N ASP A 141 19.21 0.23 17.36
CA ASP A 141 20.20 -0.57 18.09
C ASP A 141 20.00 -2.09 17.91
N SER A 142 18.85 -2.53 17.35
CA SER A 142 18.56 -3.94 17.07
C SER A 142 19.48 -4.57 16.01
N GLY A 143 20.10 -3.74 15.15
CA GLY A 143 20.87 -4.21 13.99
C GLY A 143 20.02 -4.74 12.82
N GLU A 144 18.69 -4.71 12.92
CA GLU A 144 17.78 -5.18 11.85
C GLU A 144 17.70 -4.18 10.69
N PHE A 145 17.89 -2.88 10.96
CA PHE A 145 17.74 -1.80 9.99
C PHE A 145 19.07 -1.37 9.41
N ARG A 146 19.08 -1.03 8.12
CA ARG A 146 20.28 -0.58 7.38
C ARG A 146 20.16 0.89 6.97
N ASP A 147 21.31 1.49 6.67
CA ASP A 147 21.44 2.87 6.18
C ASP A 147 20.69 3.88 7.06
N ILE A 148 20.95 3.84 8.36
CA ILE A 148 20.28 4.67 9.36
C ILE A 148 20.89 6.08 9.37
N LYS A 149 20.04 7.10 9.26
CA LYS A 149 20.43 8.52 9.33
C LYS A 149 19.63 9.24 10.41
N ASN A 150 20.23 10.18 11.12
CA ASN A 150 19.46 11.11 11.93
C ASN A 150 18.94 12.22 11.01
N LEU A 151 17.62 12.38 10.93
CA LEU A 151 16.97 13.37 10.10
C LEU A 151 16.02 14.20 10.95
N LYS A 152 16.09 15.51 10.75
CA LYS A 152 15.15 16.48 11.27
C LYS A 152 14.36 17.06 10.12
N GLU A 153 13.11 16.65 9.99
CA GLU A 153 12.26 17.04 8.87
C GLU A 153 10.85 17.36 9.36
N ARG A 154 10.34 18.50 8.88
CA ARG A 154 8.94 18.84 9.00
C ARG A 154 8.15 18.05 7.97
N ASN A 155 7.11 17.34 8.40
CA ASN A 155 6.30 16.47 7.56
C ASN A 155 4.83 16.51 7.99
N TRP A 156 3.94 16.12 7.09
CA TRP A 156 2.55 15.85 7.39
C TRP A 156 2.39 14.45 7.98
N PHE A 157 1.60 14.38 9.04
CA PHE A 157 1.28 13.17 9.80
C PHE A 157 -0.23 12.94 9.78
N PHE A 158 -0.62 11.67 9.66
CA PHE A 158 -1.96 11.18 9.91
C PHE A 158 -2.09 10.76 11.38
N LYS A 159 -3.16 11.20 12.05
CA LYS A 159 -3.49 10.90 13.45
C LYS A 159 -3.89 9.44 13.67
N MET A 160 -3.06 8.50 13.26
CA MET A 160 -3.30 7.05 13.35
C MET A 160 -3.55 6.61 14.79
N SER A 161 -2.88 7.23 15.77
CA SER A 161 -3.06 6.95 17.20
C SER A 161 -4.50 7.09 17.68
N LYS A 162 -5.27 8.03 17.10
CA LYS A 162 -6.69 8.27 17.39
C LYS A 162 -7.57 7.03 17.17
N TYR A 163 -7.19 6.15 16.24
CA TYR A 163 -8.00 5.01 15.79
C TYR A 163 -7.66 3.69 16.48
N GLN A 164 -6.65 3.68 17.37
CA GLN A 164 -6.15 2.45 17.99
C GLN A 164 -7.24 1.63 18.67
N GLN A 165 -8.06 2.25 19.53
CA GLN A 165 -9.08 1.51 20.27
C GLN A 165 -10.16 0.95 19.33
N GLN A 166 -10.60 1.76 18.36
CA GLN A 166 -11.57 1.32 17.35
C GLN A 166 -11.05 0.13 16.53
N LEU A 167 -9.76 0.13 16.18
CA LEU A 167 -9.12 -0.98 15.48
C LEU A 167 -9.06 -2.25 16.35
N ILE A 168 -8.68 -2.12 17.63
CA ILE A 168 -8.65 -3.24 18.57
C ILE A 168 -10.04 -3.86 18.71
N ASP A 169 -11.06 -3.04 18.90
CA ASP A 169 -12.45 -3.49 19.03
C ASP A 169 -12.90 -4.20 17.75
N TYR A 170 -12.61 -3.62 16.58
CA TYR A 170 -12.95 -4.23 15.29
C TYR A 170 -12.30 -5.60 15.10
N ILE A 171 -11.01 -5.78 15.42
CA ILE A 171 -10.30 -7.07 15.32
C ILE A 171 -10.84 -8.10 16.32
N ASN A 172 -11.35 -7.66 17.47
CA ASN A 172 -11.98 -8.54 18.46
C ASN A 172 -13.36 -8.99 18.02
N ASP A 173 -14.16 -8.08 17.45
CA ASP A 173 -15.52 -8.36 16.98
C ASP A 173 -15.54 -9.15 15.66
N HIS A 174 -14.46 -9.08 14.87
CA HIS A 174 -14.32 -9.77 13.58
C HIS A 174 -13.11 -10.73 13.60
N PRO A 175 -13.22 -11.91 14.25
CA PRO A 175 -12.09 -12.83 14.42
C PRO A 175 -11.50 -13.35 13.09
N GLU A 176 -12.27 -13.30 12.01
CA GLU A 176 -11.85 -13.72 10.66
C GLU A 176 -11.24 -12.60 9.81
N PHE A 177 -11.21 -11.35 10.31
CA PHE A 177 -10.68 -10.20 9.59
C PHE A 177 -9.18 -10.35 9.25
N ILE A 178 -8.40 -10.95 10.16
CA ILE A 178 -6.98 -11.24 9.96
C ILE A 178 -6.77 -12.74 10.05
N GLN A 179 -6.36 -13.34 8.92
CA GLN A 179 -6.06 -14.76 8.85
C GLN A 179 -4.62 -14.98 8.36
N PRO A 180 -3.93 -16.01 8.88
CA PRO A 180 -4.36 -16.97 9.92
C PRO A 180 -4.34 -16.39 11.35
N GLN A 181 -4.99 -17.09 12.30
CA GLN A 181 -5.18 -16.64 13.69
C GLN A 181 -3.89 -16.18 14.40
N HIS A 182 -2.74 -16.80 14.12
CA HIS A 182 -1.50 -16.38 14.76
C HIS A 182 -1.04 -14.98 14.32
N ARG A 183 -1.36 -14.55 13.08
CA ARG A 183 -1.11 -13.18 12.58
C ARG A 183 -2.06 -12.17 13.20
N ARG A 184 -3.31 -12.54 13.45
CA ARG A 184 -4.24 -11.75 14.26
C ARG A 184 -3.66 -11.48 15.65
N ASN A 185 -3.14 -12.51 16.30
CA ASN A 185 -2.55 -12.40 17.63
C ASN A 185 -1.28 -11.53 17.64
N GLU A 186 -0.48 -11.58 16.57
CA GLU A 186 0.69 -10.70 16.38
C GLU A 186 0.27 -9.23 16.30
N ILE A 187 -0.74 -8.90 15.49
CA ILE A 187 -1.28 -7.52 15.40
C ILE A 187 -1.90 -7.06 16.71
N LEU A 188 -2.71 -7.90 17.37
CA LEU A 188 -3.23 -7.55 18.70
C LEU A 188 -2.11 -7.37 19.73
N GLY A 189 -1.01 -8.13 19.62
CA GLY A 189 0.18 -7.96 20.44
C GLY A 189 0.89 -6.62 20.19
N PHE A 190 1.04 -6.24 18.93
CA PHE A 190 1.56 -4.93 18.51
C PHE A 190 0.71 -3.78 19.06
N LEU A 191 -0.62 -3.89 18.93
CA LEU A 191 -1.60 -2.88 19.38
C LEU A 191 -1.74 -2.76 20.91
N ARG A 192 -1.04 -3.59 21.70
CA ARG A 192 -0.92 -3.37 23.15
C ARG A 192 -0.07 -2.16 23.48
N GLN A 193 0.84 -1.77 22.59
CA GLN A 193 1.61 -0.55 22.71
C GLN A 193 0.83 0.62 22.09
N PRO A 194 1.01 1.86 22.59
CA PRO A 194 0.43 3.03 21.95
C PRO A 194 0.88 3.14 20.48
N LEU A 195 -0.08 3.27 19.56
CA LEU A 195 0.18 3.60 18.17
C LEU A 195 0.73 5.01 18.09
N GLY A 196 1.82 5.19 17.37
CA GLY A 196 2.29 6.50 16.94
C GLY A 196 1.48 7.01 15.75
N ASP A 197 1.59 8.30 15.46
CA ASP A 197 1.02 8.90 14.25
C ASP A 197 1.89 8.59 13.02
N LEU A 198 1.25 8.45 11.87
CA LEU A 198 1.89 7.98 10.65
C LEU A 198 2.39 9.16 9.83
N CYS A 199 3.68 9.21 9.54
CA CYS A 199 4.25 10.19 8.63
C CYS A 199 3.82 9.91 7.18
N ILE A 200 2.97 10.75 6.59
CA ILE A 200 2.34 10.52 5.27
C ILE A 200 2.93 11.38 4.14
N SER A 201 3.96 12.18 4.40
CA SER A 201 4.59 13.03 3.39
C SER A 201 6.10 12.99 3.43
N ARG A 202 6.73 13.47 2.36
CA ARG A 202 8.14 13.89 2.32
C ARG A 202 8.27 15.21 1.55
N PRO A 203 9.23 16.08 1.90
CA PRO A 203 9.48 17.30 1.14
C PRO A 203 10.04 16.98 -0.25
N LYS A 204 9.58 17.72 -1.26
CA LYS A 204 10.00 17.55 -2.67
C LYS A 204 11.49 17.76 -2.91
N SER A 205 12.14 18.56 -2.06
CA SER A 205 13.60 18.76 -2.07
C SER A 205 14.38 17.46 -1.82
N ARG A 206 13.74 16.45 -1.20
CA ARG A 206 14.33 15.16 -0.86
C ARG A 206 13.84 14.03 -1.74
N LEU A 207 12.54 14.03 -2.03
CA LEU A 207 11.86 13.03 -2.85
C LEU A 207 10.85 13.73 -3.73
N ASN A 208 11.07 13.77 -5.04
CA ASN A 208 10.13 14.39 -5.98
C ASN A 208 9.30 13.36 -6.75
N TRP A 209 9.66 12.08 -6.67
CA TRP A 209 8.95 10.99 -7.33
C TRP A 209 7.84 10.39 -6.44
N GLY A 210 6.67 11.02 -6.49
CA GLY A 210 5.46 10.61 -5.77
C GLY A 210 4.29 11.55 -6.06
N ILE A 211 3.13 11.27 -5.44
CA ILE A 211 1.90 12.04 -5.65
C ILE A 211 1.94 13.32 -4.81
N GLU A 212 1.82 14.48 -5.45
CA GLU A 212 1.75 15.78 -4.76
C GLU A 212 0.55 15.86 -3.80
N ILE A 213 0.80 16.35 -2.57
CA ILE A 213 -0.25 16.58 -1.57
C ILE A 213 -1.14 17.73 -2.02
N PRO A 214 -2.48 17.57 -2.06
CA PRO A 214 -3.38 18.54 -2.68
C PRO A 214 -3.41 19.91 -1.99
N PHE A 215 -3.15 19.96 -0.68
CA PHE A 215 -3.14 21.19 0.13
C PHE A 215 -1.73 21.73 0.42
N ASP A 216 -0.67 21.04 0.01
CA ASP A 216 0.72 21.48 0.20
C ASP A 216 1.63 20.96 -0.92
N LYS A 217 1.88 21.83 -1.90
CA LYS A 217 2.60 21.46 -3.13
C LYS A 217 4.10 21.26 -2.92
N ASP A 218 4.65 21.62 -1.76
CA ASP A 218 6.07 21.40 -1.46
C ASP A 218 6.35 19.97 -0.98
N TYR A 219 5.30 19.16 -0.84
CA TYR A 219 5.38 17.78 -0.36
C TYR A 219 4.81 16.77 -1.36
N VAL A 220 5.34 15.56 -1.30
CA VAL A 220 4.79 14.37 -1.94
C VAL A 220 4.31 13.39 -0.88
N THR A 221 3.31 12.60 -1.27
CA THR A 221 2.71 11.54 -0.47
C THR A 221 3.75 10.44 -0.25
N TYR A 222 3.87 10.00 0.99
CA TYR A 222 4.75 8.91 1.37
C TYR A 222 4.15 7.56 0.98
N VAL A 223 5.00 6.69 0.45
CA VAL A 223 4.73 5.43 -0.25
C VAL A 223 3.50 4.67 0.25
N TRP A 224 3.39 4.36 1.55
CA TRP A 224 2.29 3.53 2.04
C TRP A 224 0.89 4.14 1.88
N PHE A 225 0.75 5.46 2.05
CA PHE A 225 -0.55 6.12 1.94
C PHE A 225 -1.05 6.12 0.49
N ASP A 226 -0.12 6.25 -0.45
CA ASP A 226 -0.33 6.11 -1.89
C ASP A 226 -0.66 4.65 -2.26
N ALA A 227 0.27 3.74 -1.97
CA ALA A 227 0.21 2.34 -2.37
C ALA A 227 -1.05 1.63 -1.87
N LEU A 228 -1.46 1.82 -0.62
CA LEU A 228 -2.63 1.13 -0.05
C LEU A 228 -3.95 1.53 -0.72
N ILE A 229 -4.03 2.75 -1.26
CA ILE A 229 -5.22 3.26 -1.94
C ILE A 229 -5.47 2.55 -3.29
N ASN A 230 -4.50 1.77 -3.81
CA ASN A 230 -4.65 1.00 -5.03
C ASN A 230 -5.93 0.13 -5.01
N TYR A 231 -6.22 -0.49 -3.85
CA TYR A 231 -7.31 -1.44 -3.66
C TYR A 231 -8.70 -0.87 -3.93
N ILE A 232 -8.87 0.43 -3.79
CA ILE A 232 -10.14 1.13 -4.05
C ILE A 232 -10.08 2.00 -5.30
N SER A 233 -8.91 2.52 -5.65
CA SER A 233 -8.72 3.32 -6.87
C SER A 233 -8.91 2.50 -8.15
N ALA A 234 -8.55 1.21 -8.14
CA ALA A 234 -8.70 0.34 -9.31
C ALA A 234 -10.16 0.01 -9.63
N ILE A 235 -11.01 0.00 -8.59
CA ILE A 235 -12.43 -0.34 -8.68
C ILE A 235 -13.34 0.89 -8.65
N GLY A 236 -12.80 2.11 -8.86
CA GLY A 236 -13.63 3.27 -9.21
C GLY A 236 -14.02 4.19 -8.06
N TYR A 237 -13.41 4.09 -6.87
CA TYR A 237 -13.69 5.06 -5.79
C TYR A 237 -13.60 6.51 -6.29
N SER A 238 -14.60 7.35 -5.97
CA SER A 238 -14.69 8.75 -6.38
C SER A 238 -14.73 9.02 -7.90
N GLY A 239 -14.92 7.99 -8.74
CA GLY A 239 -14.98 8.14 -10.21
C GLY A 239 -16.08 7.32 -10.87
N ASP A 240 -16.11 6.01 -10.60
CA ASP A 240 -17.14 5.07 -11.05
C ASP A 240 -17.76 4.39 -9.82
N GLU A 241 -18.80 5.03 -9.29
CA GLU A 241 -19.47 4.61 -8.07
C GLU A 241 -20.14 3.24 -8.23
N ASN A 242 -20.61 2.89 -9.44
CA ASN A 242 -21.23 1.59 -9.70
C ASN A 242 -20.20 0.48 -9.59
N LYS A 243 -19.01 0.64 -10.21
CA LYS A 243 -17.92 -0.32 -10.08
C LYS A 243 -17.43 -0.42 -8.63
N PHE A 244 -17.38 0.71 -7.92
CA PHE A 244 -16.91 0.73 -6.53
C PHE A 244 -17.87 -0.03 -5.61
N GLN A 245 -19.18 0.22 -5.71
CA GLN A 245 -20.21 -0.50 -4.96
C GLN A 245 -20.30 -1.98 -5.35
N GLN A 246 -20.04 -2.30 -6.63
CA GLN A 246 -19.99 -3.67 -7.10
C GLN A 246 -18.85 -4.43 -6.41
N TRP A 247 -17.65 -3.88 -6.27
CA TRP A 247 -16.50 -4.67 -5.79
C TRP A 247 -16.10 -4.43 -4.34
N TRP A 248 -16.34 -3.25 -3.76
CA TRP A 248 -16.00 -2.96 -2.37
C TRP A 248 -17.10 -3.44 -1.39
N PRO A 249 -16.75 -3.91 -0.18
CA PRO A 249 -15.42 -4.23 0.33
C PRO A 249 -14.76 -5.42 -0.37
N ALA A 250 -13.42 -5.45 -0.40
CA ALA A 250 -12.68 -6.62 -0.86
C ALA A 250 -13.03 -7.86 -0.02
N SER A 251 -13.22 -9.00 -0.67
CA SER A 251 -13.45 -10.28 -0.01
C SER A 251 -12.17 -10.78 0.67
N VAL A 252 -11.02 -10.63 -0.01
CA VAL A 252 -9.70 -11.01 0.51
C VAL A 252 -8.62 -10.05 -0.01
N GLN A 253 -7.73 -9.61 0.87
CA GLN A 253 -6.45 -9.01 0.50
C GLN A 253 -5.33 -10.00 0.86
N LEU A 254 -4.73 -10.63 -0.15
CA LEU A 254 -3.63 -11.56 0.06
C LEU A 254 -2.33 -10.77 0.21
N ILE A 255 -1.56 -11.07 1.26
CA ILE A 255 -0.31 -10.38 1.55
C ILE A 255 0.77 -11.32 2.07
N GLY A 256 2.02 -10.90 1.92
CA GLY A 256 3.15 -11.48 2.66
C GLY A 256 3.18 -10.99 4.11
N LYS A 257 3.81 -11.76 5.00
CA LYS A 257 3.93 -11.40 6.43
C LYS A 257 4.73 -10.09 6.66
N ASP A 258 5.59 -9.74 5.72
CA ASP A 258 6.49 -8.58 5.73
C ASP A 258 5.73 -7.24 5.68
N ILE A 259 4.49 -7.26 5.17
CA ILE A 259 3.62 -6.09 5.05
C ILE A 259 2.35 -6.23 5.90
N LEU A 260 2.39 -7.06 6.94
CA LEU A 260 1.23 -7.31 7.81
C LEU A 260 0.75 -6.03 8.52
N THR A 261 1.66 -5.28 9.16
CA THR A 261 1.30 -4.07 9.90
C THR A 261 0.73 -2.98 8.98
N THR A 262 1.25 -2.83 7.77
CA THR A 262 0.76 -1.82 6.83
C THR A 262 -0.68 -2.10 6.39
N HIS A 263 -1.08 -3.36 6.27
CA HIS A 263 -2.44 -3.75 5.86
C HIS A 263 -3.41 -3.86 7.04
N CYS A 264 -2.96 -4.40 8.17
CA CYS A 264 -3.83 -4.65 9.33
C CYS A 264 -3.93 -3.46 10.27
N VAL A 265 -3.02 -2.49 10.18
CA VAL A 265 -3.04 -1.26 10.99
C VAL A 265 -3.22 -0.06 10.07
N TYR A 266 -2.22 0.27 9.24
CA TYR A 266 -2.20 1.57 8.55
C TYR A 266 -3.34 1.75 7.55
N TRP A 267 -3.70 0.68 6.84
CA TRP A 267 -4.83 0.68 5.91
C TRP A 267 -6.19 0.71 6.61
N THR A 268 -6.28 0.14 7.82
CA THR A 268 -7.57 -0.02 8.52
C THR A 268 -7.94 1.22 9.33
N THR A 269 -6.95 1.94 9.87
CA THR A 269 -7.10 3.23 10.55
C THR A 269 -7.37 4.36 9.56
#